data_AF-A0A2E3LUK8-F1
#
_entry.id   AF-A0A2E3LUK8-F1
#
_cell.length_a   1.000
_cell.length_b   1.000
_cell.length_c   1.000
_cell.angle_alpha   90.00
_cell.angle_beta   90.00
_cell.angle_gamma   90.00
#
_symmetry.space_group_name_H-M   'P 1'
#
loop_
_entity.id
_entity.type
_entity.pdbx_description
1 polymer ?
#
loop_
_entity_poly.entity_id
_entity_poly.type
_entity_poly.pdbx_seq_one_letter_code
_entity_poly.pdbx_strand_id
1 'polypeptide(L)' 'MLVDMIERQRKKLLDIARRIVPQATSDDVLQPCDFPELETHPIFRYEEGLFEGLHTALTALRALKKDHEHASC' A
#
# COMPACT_ATOMS: atom_id res chain seq x y z
N MET A 1 -11.09 -4.95 -9.51
CA MET A 1 -9.75 -5.31 -10.03
C MET A 1 -8.63 -4.59 -9.28
N LEU A 2 -8.40 -3.28 -9.44
CA LEU A 2 -7.28 -2.58 -8.77
C LEU A 2 -7.44 -2.49 -7.25
N VAL A 3 -8.65 -2.23 -6.76
CA VAL A 3 -8.94 -2.22 -5.31
C VAL A 3 -8.67 -3.60 -4.68
N ASP A 4 -9.03 -4.68 -5.38
CA ASP A 4 -8.76 -6.04 -4.90
C ASP A 4 -7.25 -6.36 -4.84
N MET A 5 -6.46 -5.78 -5.75
CA MET A 5 -5.00 -5.90 -5.72
C MET A 5 -4.41 -5.18 -4.51
N ILE A 6 -4.91 -3.98 -4.18
CA ILE A 6 -4.52 -3.22 -2.98
C ILE A 6 -4.79 -4.03 -1.72
N GLU A 7 -5.97 -4.64 -1.60
CA GLU A 7 -6.31 -5.46 -0.43
C GLU A 7 -5.44 -6.73 -0.31
N ARG A 8 -5.07 -7.36 -1.42
CA ARG A 8 -4.13 -8.48 -1.42
C ARG A 8 -2.73 -8.03 -1.02
N GLN A 9 -2.28 -6.89 -1.53
CA GLN A 9 -0.97 -6.34 -1.20
C GLN A 9 -0.89 -5.93 0.28
N ARG A 10 -1.95 -5.32 0.83
CA ARG A 10 -2.05 -5.00 2.27
C ARG A 10 -1.87 -6.25 3.15
N LYS A 11 -2.55 -7.35 2.81
CA LYS A 11 -2.41 -8.63 3.55
C LYS A 11 -0.99 -9.18 3.48
N LYS A 12 -0.39 -9.19 2.28
CA LYS A 12 0.99 -9.63 2.08
C LYS A 12 1.97 -8.79 2.92
N LEU A 13 1.78 -7.48 2.94
CA LEU A 13 2.64 -6.56 3.68
C LEU A 13 2.53 -6.79 5.19
N LEU A 14 1.33 -7.01 5.71
CA LEU A 14 1.09 -7.39 7.11
C LEU A 14 1.72 -8.74 7.48
N ASP A 15 1.62 -9.74 6.60
CA ASP A 15 2.23 -11.05 6.83
C ASP A 15 3.76 -10.95 6.89
N ILE A 16 4.37 -10.08 6.07
CA ILE A 16 5.81 -9.82 6.10
C ILE A 16 6.17 -9.05 7.37
N ALA A 17 5.41 -8.01 7.73
CA ALA A 17 5.63 -7.25 8.95
C ALA A 17 5.63 -8.15 10.19
N ARG A 18 4.65 -9.06 10.29
CA ARG A 18 4.54 -10.02 11.41
C ARG A 18 5.66 -11.05 11.47
N ARG A 19 6.36 -11.31 10.37
CA ARG A 19 7.57 -12.16 10.39
C ARG A 19 8.78 -11.43 10.98
N ILE A 20 8.79 -10.10 10.94
CA ILE A 20 9.88 -9.24 11.41
C ILE A 20 9.57 -8.75 12.84
N VAL A 21 8.36 -8.21 13.04
CA VAL A 21 7.82 -7.72 14.30
C VAL A 21 6.53 -8.51 14.60
N PRO A 22 6.58 -9.58 15.42
CA PRO A 22 5.44 -10.49 15.63
C PRO A 22 4.13 -9.84 16.05
N GLN A 23 4.22 -8.70 16.74
CA GLN A 23 3.08 -7.97 17.28
C GLN A 23 2.49 -6.94 16.30
N ALA A 24 3.03 -6.84 15.07
CA ALA A 24 2.63 -5.84 14.10
C ALA A 24 1.13 -5.93 13.74
N THR A 25 0.49 -4.77 13.79
CA THR A 25 -0.89 -4.54 13.40
C THR A 25 -0.98 -4.02 11.96
N SER A 26 -2.20 -3.97 11.41
CA SER A 26 -2.44 -3.37 10.10
C SER A 26 -2.09 -1.90 10.03
N ASP A 27 -2.11 -1.21 11.18
CA ASP A 27 -1.92 0.23 11.27
C ASP A 27 -0.43 0.55 11.35
N ASP A 28 0.35 -0.29 12.05
CA ASP A 28 1.82 -0.23 12.11
C ASP A 28 2.46 -0.34 10.72
N VAL A 29 1.86 -1.13 9.84
CA VAL A 29 2.29 -1.29 8.44
C VAL A 29 2.17 0.02 7.63
N LEU A 30 1.30 0.94 8.06
CA LEU A 30 1.14 2.26 7.44
C LEU A 30 2.08 3.31 8.05
N GLN A 31 2.80 2.95 9.12
CA GLN A 31 3.70 3.82 9.88
C GLN A 31 5.06 3.11 10.14
N PRO A 32 5.74 2.52 9.14
CA PRO A 32 6.90 1.68 9.40
C PRO A 32 8.11 2.42 9.96
N CYS A 33 8.15 3.75 9.84
CA CYS A 33 9.15 4.59 10.50
C CYS A 33 9.19 4.43 12.03
N ASP A 34 8.08 3.99 12.65
CA ASP A 34 8.00 3.73 14.10
C ASP A 34 8.66 2.40 14.50
N PHE A 35 9.00 1.56 13.52
CA PHE A 35 9.60 0.24 13.70
C PHE A 35 10.92 0.17 12.91
N PRO A 36 12.08 0.45 13.53
CA PRO A 36 13.38 0.41 12.87
C PRO A 36 13.63 -0.91 12.12
N GLU A 37 13.10 -2.02 12.63
CA GLU A 37 13.17 -3.34 12.03
C GLU A 37 12.40 -3.42 10.70
N LEU A 38 11.28 -2.73 10.56
CA LEU A 38 10.54 -2.65 9.30
C LEU A 38 11.19 -1.66 8.33
N GLU A 39 11.58 -0.48 8.85
CA GLU A 39 12.14 0.61 8.06
C GLU A 39 13.44 0.20 7.34
N THR A 40 14.23 -0.65 7.98
CA THR A 40 15.52 -1.11 7.42
C THR A 40 15.42 -2.45 6.68
N HIS A 41 14.27 -3.12 6.69
CA HIS A 41 14.14 -4.45 6.11
C HIS A 41 13.81 -4.40 4.60
N PRO A 42 14.73 -4.87 3.73
CA PRO A 42 14.64 -4.61 2.28
C PRO A 42 13.40 -5.22 1.62
N ILE A 43 12.99 -6.42 2.05
CA ILE A 43 11.78 -7.07 1.51
C ILE A 43 10.52 -6.31 1.93
N PHE A 44 10.49 -5.76 3.15
CA PHE A 44 9.32 -5.02 3.62
C PHE A 44 9.19 -3.71 2.85
N ARG A 45 10.29 -2.94 2.75
CA ARG A 45 10.33 -1.67 2.00
C ARG A 45 9.98 -1.84 0.52
N TYR A 46 10.41 -2.93 -0.12
CA TYR A 46 10.03 -3.22 -1.51
C TYR A 46 8.51 -3.42 -1.67
N GLU A 47 7.91 -4.22 -0.79
CA GLU A 47 6.47 -4.53 -0.85
C GLU A 47 5.59 -3.34 -0.45
N GLU A 48 6.09 -2.50 0.45
CA GLU A 48 5.46 -1.23 0.80
C GLU A 48 5.48 -0.25 -0.39
N GLY A 49 6.61 -0.12 -1.09
CA GLY A 49 6.67 0.70 -2.31
C GLY A 49 5.70 0.24 -3.41
N LEU A 50 5.51 -1.08 -3.55
CA LEU A 50 4.46 -1.63 -4.44
C LEU A 50 3.05 -1.25 -3.97
N PHE A 51 2.80 -1.30 -2.66
CA PHE A 51 1.53 -0.90 -2.07
C PHE A 51 1.22 0.58 -2.34
N GLU A 52 2.19 1.47 -2.14
CA GLU A 52 2.06 2.90 -2.46
C GLU A 52 1.85 3.15 -3.96
N GLY A 53 2.56 2.40 -4.82
CA GLY A 53 2.39 2.46 -6.26
C GLY A 53 0.97 2.12 -6.73
N LEU A 54 0.35 1.11 -6.13
CA LEU A 54 -1.05 0.74 -6.41
C LEU A 54 -2.03 1.85 -5.99
N HIS A 55 -1.80 2.46 -4.83
CA HIS A 55 -2.61 3.60 -4.36
C HIS A 55 -2.46 4.83 -5.26
N THR A 56 -1.24 5.10 -5.73
CA THR A 56 -0.96 6.16 -6.70
C THR A 56 -1.70 5.92 -8.01
N ALA A 57 -1.64 4.71 -8.55
CA ALA A 57 -2.37 4.33 -9.76
C ALA A 57 -3.90 4.47 -9.59
N LEU A 58 -4.44 4.03 -8.46
CA LEU A 58 -5.87 4.19 -8.16
C LEU A 58 -6.30 5.66 -8.15
N THR A 59 -5.47 6.51 -7.55
CA THR A 59 -5.71 7.96 -7.47
C THR A 59 -5.70 8.59 -8.86
N ALA A 60 -4.71 8.25 -9.69
CA ALA A 60 -4.62 8.73 -11.07
C ALA A 60 -5.83 8.30 -11.91
N LEU A 61 -6.24 7.02 -11.85
CA LEU A 61 -7.41 6.52 -12.58
C LEU A 61 -8.72 7.21 -12.16
N ARG A 62 -8.87 7.50 -10.86
CA ARG A 62 -10.03 8.23 -10.33
C ARG A 62 -10.06 9.67 -10.85
N ALA A 63 -8.90 10.35 -10.89
CA ALA A 63 -8.79 11.69 -11.45
C ALA A 63 -9.17 11.70 -12.94
N LEU A 64 -8.62 10.78 -13.73
CA LEU A 64 -8.95 10.64 -15.16
C LEU A 64 -10.45 10.41 -15.39
N LYS A 65 -11.07 9.50 -14.62
CA LYS A 65 -12.52 9.24 -14.73
C LYS A 65 -13.35 10.49 -14.47
N LYS A 66 -12.96 11.28 -13.46
CA LYS A 66 -13.62 12.54 -13.14
C LYS A 66 -13.49 13.53 -14.30
N ASP A 67 -12.30 13.72 -14.84
CA ASP A 67 -12.08 14.65 -15.96
C ASP A 67 -12.93 14.28 -17.19
N HIS A 68 -13.05 12.98 -17.50
CA HIS A 68 -13.92 12.50 -18.58
C HIS A 68 -15.41 12.77 -18.32
N GLU A 69 -15.89 12.64 -17.08
CA GLU A 69 -17.28 12.96 -16.70
C GLU A 69 -17.56 14.46 -16.81
N HIS A 70 -16.61 15.31 -16.43
CA HIS A 70 -16.72 16.77 -16.53
C HIS A 70 -16.64 17.29 -17.98
N ALA A 71 -15.88 16.62 -18.86
CA ALA A 71 -15.77 16.99 -20.27
C ALA A 71 -16.94 16.52 -21.16
N SER A 72 -17.83 15.67 -20.64
CA SER A 72 -19.00 15.14 -21.35
C SER A 72 -20.31 15.91 -21.07
N CYS A 73 -20.22 17.05 -20.37
CA CYS A 73 -21.31 17.97 -20.04
C CYS A 73 -21.15 19.27 -20.83
#